data_AF-A0A3G6IRI0-F1
#
_entry.id   AF-A0A3G6IRI0-F1
#
_cell.length_a   1.000
_cell.length_b   1.000
_cell.length_c   1.000
_cell.angle_alpha   90.00
_cell.angle_beta   90.00
_cell.angle_gamma   90.00
#
_symmetry.space_group_name_H-M   'P 1'
#
loop_
_entity.id
_entity.type
_entity.pdbx_description
1 polymer ?
#
loop_
_entity_poly.entity_id
_entity_poly.type
_entity_poly.pdbx_seq_one_letter_code
_entity_poly.pdbx_strand_id
1 'polypeptide(L)'
;MSLMGKIAKLDSAMQRGLDNSFAFVFGGRVVPAEIEELLKQEAEDNTVHTYEGTIEAPNEFRVEVSAKDFANLQAEHPRLPQNFADQLARYYRNQGWQAAGPITVAVVSVRGLRTGQLHAATATGPGGQMGFIQQPTQREEAPQPESEASVDSMNQQPSTQYMSAAPEHDPNVPVGEPETSETGLSMTLLLQDGSSRTYLVRIGSNIIGRSNDADLRLPDTGVSRQHAEIEWNGQDAVLTDLHSTNGTTVNGTPVENWLLADGDVITVGHSHIEVRIVDSQR
;
A
#
# COMPACT_ATOMS: atom_id res chain seq x y z
N MET A 1 -8.69 -49.65 -5.14
CA MET A 1 -7.83 -49.26 -4.01
C MET A 1 -7.36 -47.83 -4.29
N SER A 2 -8.07 -46.81 -3.79
CA SER A 2 -7.86 -46.14 -2.49
C SER A 2 -6.44 -45.55 -2.39
N LEU A 3 -6.20 -44.24 -2.30
CA LEU A 3 -7.03 -43.13 -1.80
C LEU A 3 -7.48 -42.16 -2.91
N MET A 4 -8.78 -42.03 -3.04
CA MET A 4 -9.51 -40.99 -3.76
C MET A 4 -10.24 -40.15 -2.70
N GLY A 5 -10.20 -38.83 -2.83
CA GLY A 5 -11.15 -37.90 -2.22
C GLY A 5 -11.13 -37.79 -0.69
N LYS A 6 -10.40 -36.81 -0.15
CA LYS A 6 -10.64 -36.16 1.17
C LYS A 6 -9.54 -35.11 1.49
N ILE A 7 -9.44 -34.07 0.67
CA ILE A 7 -9.36 -32.68 1.18
C ILE A 7 -10.33 -31.90 0.30
N ALA A 8 -11.61 -32.23 0.52
CA ALA A 8 -12.69 -31.36 0.16
C ALA A 8 -12.52 -30.08 0.98
N LYS A 9 -12.70 -28.92 0.35
CA LYS A 9 -13.69 -27.97 0.85
C LYS A 9 -13.56 -27.73 2.37
N LEU A 10 -12.45 -27.09 2.79
CA LEU A 10 -12.33 -26.41 4.08
C LEU A 10 -13.11 -25.10 3.94
N ASP A 11 -14.43 -25.11 4.00
CA ASP A 11 -15.22 -25.11 5.24
C ASP A 11 -14.95 -23.91 6.18
N SER A 12 -14.56 -22.75 5.63
CA SER A 12 -14.73 -21.45 6.30
C SER A 12 -15.59 -20.46 5.51
N ALA A 13 -15.88 -20.73 4.23
CA ALA A 13 -16.82 -19.96 3.41
C ALA A 13 -18.30 -20.39 3.58
N MET A 14 -18.61 -21.27 4.54
CA MET A 14 -19.95 -21.86 4.75
C MET A 14 -20.45 -21.85 6.21
N GLN A 15 -20.06 -20.84 6.99
CA GLN A 15 -21.01 -20.24 7.95
C GLN A 15 -21.47 -18.87 7.42
N ARG A 16 -21.81 -18.82 6.12
CA ARG A 16 -22.72 -17.82 5.58
C ARG A 16 -24.01 -17.87 6.40
N GLY A 17 -24.31 -16.83 7.19
CA GLY A 17 -25.68 -16.64 7.66
C GLY A 17 -25.93 -16.03 9.03
N LEU A 18 -24.95 -15.43 9.73
CA LEU A 18 -25.21 -14.53 10.86
C LEU A 18 -24.13 -13.43 10.91
N ASP A 19 -24.45 -12.27 10.33
CA ASP A 19 -23.77 -10.96 10.49
C ASP A 19 -22.27 -10.87 10.15
N ASN A 20 -21.97 -10.79 8.85
CA ASN A 20 -21.03 -9.84 8.24
C ASN A 20 -20.08 -9.07 9.18
N SER A 21 -19.08 -9.69 9.85
CA SER A 21 -18.09 -8.93 10.63
C SER A 21 -17.05 -9.83 11.34
N PHE A 22 -15.75 -9.59 11.10
CA PHE A 22 -14.59 -9.99 11.92
C PHE A 22 -13.75 -11.21 11.49
N ALA A 23 -12.55 -10.92 10.97
CA ALA A 23 -11.43 -11.84 10.81
C ALA A 23 -10.53 -11.84 12.06
N PHE A 24 -9.96 -13.00 12.40
CA PHE A 24 -9.00 -13.15 13.50
C PHE A 24 -7.58 -13.22 12.95
N VAL A 25 -6.72 -12.34 13.46
CA VAL A 25 -5.31 -12.34 13.10
C VAL A 25 -4.52 -13.33 13.96
N PHE A 26 -3.69 -14.16 13.31
CA PHE A 26 -2.89 -15.18 13.99
C PHE A 26 -1.86 -14.51 14.91
N GLY A 27 -1.88 -14.85 16.20
CA GLY A 27 -0.97 -14.29 17.21
C GLY A 27 -1.50 -13.08 17.99
N GLY A 28 -2.75 -12.66 17.75
CA GLY A 28 -3.45 -11.69 18.61
C GLY A 28 -3.05 -10.22 18.43
N ARG A 29 -2.41 -9.87 17.31
CA ARG A 29 -2.13 -8.49 16.87
C ARG A 29 -2.45 -8.36 15.40
N VAL A 30 -3.06 -7.26 14.97
CA VAL A 30 -3.34 -7.06 13.55
C VAL A 30 -2.04 -6.87 12.75
N VAL A 31 -1.86 -7.65 11.68
CA VAL A 31 -0.69 -7.60 10.80
C VAL A 31 -1.10 -6.95 9.47
N PRO A 32 -0.31 -5.99 8.93
CA PRO A 32 -0.59 -5.33 7.65
C PRO A 32 -0.92 -6.27 6.49
N ALA A 33 -0.15 -7.35 6.32
CA ALA A 33 -0.33 -8.31 5.23
C ALA A 33 -1.71 -8.99 5.25
N GLU A 34 -2.28 -9.23 6.44
CA GLU A 34 -3.62 -9.84 6.53
C GLU A 34 -4.73 -8.85 6.17
N ILE A 35 -4.55 -7.56 6.49
CA ILE A 35 -5.48 -6.52 6.04
C ILE A 35 -5.45 -6.43 4.51
N GLU A 36 -4.27 -6.47 3.91
CA GLU A 36 -4.10 -6.42 2.45
C GLU A 36 -4.86 -7.56 1.77
N GLU A 37 -4.72 -8.79 2.26
CA GLU A 37 -5.41 -9.95 1.69
C GLU A 37 -6.94 -9.82 1.82
N LEU A 38 -7.42 -9.35 2.97
CA LEU A 38 -8.84 -9.11 3.17
C LEU A 38 -9.39 -8.01 2.26
N LEU A 39 -8.60 -6.97 1.97
CA LEU A 39 -8.97 -5.93 1.03
C LEU A 39 -9.03 -6.43 -0.41
N LYS A 40 -8.10 -7.31 -0.83
CA LYS A 40 -8.13 -7.93 -2.16
C LYS A 40 -9.35 -8.84 -2.32
N GLN A 41 -9.63 -9.66 -1.32
CA GLN A 41 -10.81 -10.52 -1.31
C GLN A 41 -12.10 -9.68 -1.37
N GLU A 42 -12.19 -8.63 -0.56
CA GLU A 42 -13.34 -7.71 -0.57
C GLU A 42 -13.50 -7.01 -1.93
N ALA A 43 -12.40 -6.68 -2.61
CA ALA A 43 -12.43 -6.14 -3.96
C ALA A 43 -12.96 -7.15 -4.98
N GLU A 44 -12.45 -8.39 -4.95
CA GLU A 44 -12.90 -9.52 -5.78
C GLU A 44 -14.40 -9.76 -5.67
N ASP A 45 -14.88 -9.85 -4.44
CA ASP A 45 -16.29 -10.15 -4.10
C ASP A 45 -17.25 -9.05 -4.57
N ASN A 46 -16.75 -7.83 -4.78
CA ASN A 46 -17.55 -6.66 -5.18
C ASN A 46 -17.25 -6.15 -6.60
N THR A 47 -16.60 -6.95 -7.44
CA THR A 47 -16.42 -6.61 -8.86
C THR A 47 -17.73 -6.66 -9.65
N VAL A 48 -17.87 -5.75 -10.62
CA VAL A 48 -19.02 -5.65 -11.52
C VAL A 48 -18.55 -5.81 -12.96
N HIS A 49 -19.21 -6.68 -13.71
CA HIS A 49 -18.94 -6.85 -15.13
C HIS A 49 -19.77 -5.86 -15.94
N THR A 50 -19.10 -4.96 -16.64
CA THR A 50 -19.73 -3.94 -17.48
C THR A 50 -20.07 -4.53 -18.86
N TYR A 51 -21.09 -3.97 -19.52
CA TYR A 51 -21.54 -4.39 -20.86
C TYR A 51 -20.46 -4.30 -21.94
N GLU A 52 -19.43 -3.48 -21.72
CA GLU A 52 -18.28 -3.30 -22.61
C GLU A 52 -17.18 -4.37 -22.40
N GLY A 53 -17.43 -5.39 -21.57
CA GLY A 53 -16.50 -6.49 -21.30
C GLY A 53 -15.37 -6.13 -20.34
N THR A 54 -15.44 -4.96 -19.71
CA THR A 54 -14.50 -4.51 -18.67
C THR A 54 -15.02 -4.90 -17.29
N ILE A 55 -14.11 -5.24 -16.37
CA ILE A 55 -14.44 -5.46 -14.96
C ILE A 55 -14.20 -4.16 -14.21
N GLU A 56 -15.24 -3.65 -13.59
CA GLU A 56 -15.21 -2.49 -12.70
C GLU A 56 -15.11 -2.97 -11.24
N ALA A 57 -14.15 -2.42 -10.50
CA ALA A 57 -13.85 -2.80 -9.14
C ALA A 57 -14.07 -1.60 -8.18
N PRO A 58 -14.41 -1.86 -6.91
CA PRO A 58 -14.67 -0.79 -5.94
C PRO A 58 -13.42 0.05 -5.67
N ASN A 59 -13.61 1.31 -5.31
CA ASN A 59 -12.53 2.25 -5.07
C ASN A 59 -12.50 2.83 -3.65
N GLU A 60 -13.47 2.51 -2.80
CA GLU A 60 -13.50 3.00 -1.42
C GLU A 60 -13.55 1.82 -0.46
N PHE A 61 -12.61 1.79 0.48
CA PHE A 61 -12.47 0.71 1.44
C PHE A 61 -12.38 1.23 2.86
N ARG A 62 -12.95 0.48 3.79
CA ARG A 62 -12.89 0.71 5.22
C ARG A 62 -12.36 -0.53 5.91
N VAL A 63 -11.38 -0.33 6.79
CA VAL A 63 -10.82 -1.36 7.67
C VAL A 63 -11.13 -0.99 9.10
N GLU A 64 -12.03 -1.70 9.74
CA GLU A 64 -12.42 -1.51 11.14
C GLU A 64 -11.56 -2.38 12.04
N VAL A 65 -10.91 -1.77 13.03
CA VAL A 65 -10.01 -2.44 13.99
C VAL A 65 -10.31 -2.00 15.43
N SER A 66 -9.78 -2.75 16.40
CA SER A 66 -9.81 -2.33 17.80
C SER A 66 -9.04 -1.03 18.02
N ALA A 67 -9.41 -0.24 19.03
CA ALA A 67 -8.69 1.01 19.36
C ALA A 67 -7.19 0.77 19.68
N LYS A 68 -6.86 -0.40 20.24
CA LYS A 68 -5.47 -0.78 20.53
C LYS A 68 -4.68 -1.09 19.26
N ASP A 69 -5.26 -1.86 18.34
CA ASP A 69 -4.61 -2.16 17.06
C ASP A 69 -4.50 -0.90 16.19
N PHE A 70 -5.52 -0.04 16.19
CA PHE A 70 -5.46 1.25 15.52
C PHE A 70 -4.24 2.07 15.97
N ALA A 71 -4.04 2.21 17.29
CA ALA A 71 -2.92 2.97 17.82
C ALA A 71 -1.57 2.33 17.47
N ASN A 72 -1.47 0.99 17.51
CA ASN A 72 -0.25 0.27 17.12
C ASN A 72 0.06 0.45 15.63
N LEU A 73 -0.92 0.21 14.76
CA LEU A 73 -0.78 0.36 13.31
C LEU A 73 -0.43 1.80 12.92
N GLN A 74 -1.05 2.79 13.56
CA GLN A 74 -0.74 4.20 13.30
C GLN A 74 0.68 4.57 13.73
N ALA A 75 1.15 4.05 14.86
CA ALA A 75 2.47 4.34 15.38
C ALA A 75 3.59 3.63 14.60
N GLU A 76 3.38 2.37 14.23
CA GLU A 76 4.37 1.55 13.51
C GLU A 76 4.36 1.85 12.00
N HIS A 77 3.18 2.13 11.43
CA HIS A 77 2.99 2.34 10.00
C HIS A 77 2.10 3.56 9.69
N PRO A 78 2.61 4.81 9.84
CA PRO A 78 1.81 6.02 9.65
C PRO A 78 1.20 6.20 8.24
N ARG A 79 1.82 5.59 7.22
CA ARG A 79 1.38 5.64 5.81
C ARG A 79 0.62 4.40 5.36
N LEU A 80 0.25 3.52 6.28
CA LEU A 80 -0.39 2.24 5.96
C LEU A 80 -1.62 2.37 5.03
N PRO A 81 -2.54 3.33 5.24
CA PRO A 81 -3.71 3.48 4.37
C PRO A 81 -3.34 3.88 2.93
N GLN A 82 -2.32 4.73 2.75
CA GLN A 82 -1.79 5.06 1.41
C GLN A 82 -1.18 3.83 0.75
N ASN A 83 -0.36 3.08 1.49
CA ASN A 83 0.28 1.88 0.97
C ASN A 83 -0.76 0.84 0.49
N PHE A 84 -1.85 0.64 1.24
CA PHE A 84 -2.94 -0.24 0.80
C PHE A 84 -3.64 0.25 -0.46
N ALA A 85 -3.92 1.56 -0.57
CA ALA A 85 -4.52 2.12 -1.77
C ALA A 85 -3.61 1.91 -3.00
N ASP A 86 -2.31 2.14 -2.85
CA ASP A 86 -1.31 1.91 -3.90
C ASP A 86 -1.20 0.43 -4.28
N GLN A 87 -1.22 -0.48 -3.30
CA GLN A 87 -1.22 -1.93 -3.52
C GLN A 87 -2.47 -2.40 -4.27
N LEU A 88 -3.66 -1.93 -3.89
CA LEU A 88 -4.91 -2.26 -4.59
C LEU A 88 -4.92 -1.71 -6.02
N ALA A 89 -4.41 -0.50 -6.25
CA ALA A 89 -4.30 0.07 -7.60
C ALA A 89 -3.40 -0.77 -8.50
N ARG A 90 -2.29 -1.30 -7.95
CA ARG A 90 -1.42 -2.25 -8.64
C ARG A 90 -2.12 -3.58 -8.89
N TYR A 91 -2.82 -4.11 -7.90
CA TYR A 91 -3.59 -5.35 -8.01
C TYR A 91 -4.61 -5.29 -9.15
N TYR A 92 -5.40 -4.21 -9.21
CA TYR A 92 -6.41 -4.02 -10.26
C TYR A 92 -5.79 -3.98 -11.65
N ARG A 93 -4.69 -3.24 -11.79
CA ARG A 93 -3.96 -3.17 -13.06
C ARG A 93 -3.49 -4.54 -13.53
N ASN A 94 -2.98 -5.37 -12.62
CA ASN A 94 -2.51 -6.72 -12.93
C ASN A 94 -3.66 -7.67 -13.31
N GLN A 95 -4.84 -7.49 -12.72
CA GLN A 95 -6.05 -8.24 -13.07
C GLN A 95 -6.78 -7.71 -14.31
N GLY A 96 -6.37 -6.56 -14.84
CA GLY A 96 -7.05 -5.87 -15.95
C GLY A 96 -8.38 -5.22 -15.54
N TRP A 97 -8.55 -4.92 -14.25
CA TRP A 97 -9.74 -4.26 -13.72
C TRP A 97 -9.59 -2.74 -13.74
N GLN A 98 -10.73 -2.05 -13.79
CA GLN A 98 -10.80 -0.59 -13.67
C GLN A 98 -11.45 -0.21 -12.34
N ALA A 99 -10.83 0.70 -11.61
CA ALA A 99 -11.46 1.27 -10.42
C ALA A 99 -12.56 2.27 -10.82
N ALA A 100 -13.67 2.27 -10.10
CA ALA A 100 -14.74 3.26 -10.27
C ALA A 100 -14.32 4.72 -9.97
N GLY A 101 -13.15 4.91 -9.35
CA GLY A 101 -12.59 6.21 -8.99
C GLY A 101 -11.22 6.08 -8.31
N PRO A 102 -10.71 7.14 -7.67
CA PRO A 102 -9.49 7.06 -6.87
C PRO A 102 -9.65 6.02 -5.76
N ILE A 103 -8.67 5.12 -5.63
CA ILE A 103 -8.69 4.12 -4.58
C ILE A 103 -8.36 4.78 -3.25
N THR A 104 -9.25 4.63 -2.26
CA THR A 104 -9.11 5.18 -0.93
C THR A 104 -9.30 4.08 0.10
N VAL A 105 -8.44 4.08 1.10
CA VAL A 105 -8.52 3.14 2.23
C VAL A 105 -8.54 3.94 3.52
N ALA A 106 -9.52 3.66 4.36
CA ALA A 106 -9.67 4.25 5.67
C ALA A 106 -9.51 3.17 6.75
N VAL A 107 -8.54 3.35 7.64
CA VAL A 107 -8.43 2.51 8.85
C VAL A 107 -9.20 3.21 9.94
N VAL A 108 -10.20 2.55 10.53
CA VAL A 108 -11.14 3.13 11.49
C VAL A 108 -11.09 2.37 12.80
N SER A 109 -11.05 3.08 13.92
CA SER A 109 -11.22 2.44 15.23
C SER A 109 -12.70 2.30 15.59
N VAL A 110 -13.10 1.09 16.00
CA VAL A 110 -14.48 0.79 16.42
C VAL A 110 -14.49 0.22 17.83
N ARG A 111 -15.47 0.67 18.63
CA ARG A 111 -15.69 0.16 19.98
C ARG A 111 -16.41 -1.18 19.92
N GLY A 112 -15.93 -2.16 20.69
CA GLY A 112 -16.50 -3.52 20.72
C GLY A 112 -15.61 -4.56 20.06
N LEU A 113 -14.67 -4.14 19.22
CA LEU A 113 -13.64 -5.00 18.65
C LEU A 113 -12.57 -5.36 19.67
N ARG A 114 -12.25 -6.65 19.77
CA ARG A 114 -11.10 -7.13 20.54
C ARG A 114 -9.81 -6.95 19.73
N THR A 115 -8.68 -6.88 20.44
CA THR A 115 -7.38 -6.85 19.77
C THR A 115 -7.19 -8.08 18.89
N GLY A 116 -6.70 -7.87 17.66
CA GLY A 116 -6.55 -8.92 16.65
C GLY A 116 -7.84 -9.28 15.90
N GLN A 117 -8.95 -8.58 16.14
CA GLN A 117 -10.16 -8.67 15.32
C GLN A 117 -10.23 -7.46 14.38
N LEU A 118 -10.54 -7.72 13.11
CA LEU A 118 -10.71 -6.67 12.11
C LEU A 118 -11.79 -6.99 11.08
N HIS A 119 -12.35 -5.97 10.46
CA HIS A 119 -13.32 -6.10 9.38
C HIS A 119 -12.96 -5.17 8.22
N ALA A 120 -12.80 -5.73 7.03
CA ALA A 120 -12.67 -4.96 5.79
C ALA A 120 -14.02 -4.94 5.07
N ALA A 121 -14.39 -3.79 4.51
CA ALA A 121 -15.59 -3.64 3.71
C ALA A 121 -15.39 -2.55 2.65
N THR A 122 -16.07 -2.69 1.51
CA THR A 122 -16.26 -1.57 0.59
C THR A 122 -17.13 -0.49 1.25
N ALA A 123 -16.73 0.77 1.13
CA ALA A 123 -17.56 1.90 1.53
C ALA A 123 -18.35 2.40 0.32
N THR A 124 -19.64 2.70 0.49
CA THR A 124 -20.46 3.30 -0.56
C THR A 124 -20.80 4.73 -0.15
N GLY A 125 -20.05 5.72 -0.65
CA GLY A 125 -20.31 7.14 -0.40
C GLY A 125 -19.49 8.04 -1.32
N PRO A 126 -19.82 9.34 -1.44
CA PRO A 126 -19.02 10.25 -2.23
C PRO A 126 -17.77 10.71 -1.43
N GLY A 127 -16.60 10.19 -1.79
CA GLY A 127 -15.30 10.76 -1.41
C GLY A 127 -14.71 10.17 -0.13
N GLY A 128 -14.46 8.86 -0.14
CA GLY A 128 -13.82 8.11 0.94
C GLY A 128 -12.60 8.85 1.53
N GLN A 129 -12.63 9.11 2.84
CA GLN A 129 -11.49 9.69 3.54
C GLN A 129 -10.36 8.67 3.62
N MET A 130 -9.23 8.98 3.00
CA MET A 130 -8.01 8.18 3.10
C MET A 130 -7.28 8.48 4.41
N GLY A 131 -6.88 7.46 5.15
CA GLY A 131 -6.07 7.62 6.36
C GLY A 131 -6.58 6.88 7.59
N PHE A 132 -6.00 7.22 8.74
CA PHE A 132 -6.41 6.73 10.05
C PHE A 132 -7.51 7.64 10.63
N ILE A 133 -8.73 7.13 10.76
CA ILE A 133 -9.90 7.87 11.24
C ILE A 133 -10.33 7.31 12.59
N GLN A 134 -10.25 8.13 13.63
CA GLN A 134 -10.90 7.80 14.91
C GLN A 134 -12.38 8.19 14.81
N GLN A 135 -13.30 7.25 15.08
CA GLN A 135 -14.70 7.65 15.21
C GLN A 135 -14.82 8.63 16.39
N PRO A 136 -15.44 9.81 16.19
CA PRO A 136 -15.69 10.71 17.30
C PRO A 136 -16.57 9.98 18.32
N THR A 137 -16.16 10.03 19.58
CA THR A 137 -17.03 9.65 20.69
C THR A 137 -18.32 10.45 20.53
N GLN A 138 -19.48 9.79 20.49
CA GLN A 138 -20.78 10.46 20.56
C GLN A 138 -20.69 11.61 21.55
N ARG A 139 -20.72 12.85 21.05
CA ARG A 139 -20.90 14.01 21.89
C ARG A 139 -22.31 13.86 22.43
N GLU A 140 -22.45 13.77 23.74
CA GLU A 140 -23.72 14.00 24.42
C GLU A 140 -24.42 15.19 23.76
N GLU A 141 -25.68 14.98 23.36
CA GLU A 141 -26.62 16.05 23.05
C GLU A 141 -26.67 17.00 24.25
N ALA A 142 -25.90 18.09 24.19
CA ALA A 142 -26.19 19.28 24.96
C ALA A 142 -27.26 20.07 24.17
N PRO A 143 -28.33 20.54 24.84
CA PRO A 143 -29.47 21.13 24.16
C PRO A 143 -29.08 22.44 23.45
N GLN A 144 -29.58 22.59 22.24
CA GLN A 144 -29.55 23.84 21.48
C GLN A 144 -30.24 24.96 22.28
N PRO A 145 -29.71 26.19 22.30
CA PRO A 145 -30.55 27.37 22.34
C PRO A 145 -30.85 27.79 20.90
N GLU A 146 -32.13 27.85 20.60
CA GLU A 146 -32.72 28.36 19.37
C GLU A 146 -32.38 29.84 19.16
N SER A 147 -32.13 30.15 17.89
CA SER A 147 -32.40 31.40 17.15
C SER A 147 -32.35 32.76 17.86
N GLU A 148 -31.62 33.70 17.26
CA GLU A 148 -32.27 34.90 16.72
C GLU A 148 -31.48 35.45 15.52
N ALA A 149 -32.19 35.56 14.40
CA ALA A 149 -31.72 36.15 13.17
C ALA A 149 -32.01 37.66 13.17
N SER A 150 -31.08 38.46 12.64
CA SER A 150 -31.44 39.70 11.94
C SER A 150 -30.31 40.15 11.01
N VAL A 151 -30.59 39.97 9.71
CA VAL A 151 -30.25 40.80 8.54
C VAL A 151 -29.78 42.24 8.84
N ASP A 152 -28.79 42.75 8.13
CA ASP A 152 -29.00 43.58 6.93
C ASP A 152 -27.69 44.22 6.38
N SER A 153 -27.64 44.33 5.04
CA SER A 153 -26.93 45.31 4.19
C SER A 153 -25.39 45.44 4.24
N MET A 154 -24.67 45.11 3.16
CA MET A 154 -24.45 45.94 1.95
C MET A 154 -23.69 47.24 2.28
N ASN A 155 -22.43 47.37 1.84
CA ASN A 155 -22.00 48.39 0.85
C ASN A 155 -20.47 48.51 0.68
N GLN A 156 -20.05 48.54 -0.59
CA GLN A 156 -19.02 49.41 -1.22
C GLN A 156 -17.54 49.44 -0.73
N GLN A 157 -16.66 49.23 -1.71
CA GLN A 157 -15.26 49.71 -1.77
C GLN A 157 -15.19 51.25 -1.64
N PRO A 158 -14.00 51.82 -1.32
CA PRO A 158 -13.17 52.35 -2.42
C PRO A 158 -11.64 52.18 -2.26
N SER A 159 -10.98 52.32 -3.42
CA SER A 159 -9.56 52.59 -3.76
C SER A 159 -8.83 53.62 -2.86
N THR A 160 -7.51 53.67 -2.71
CA THR A 160 -6.39 53.89 -3.68
C THR A 160 -5.03 53.53 -3.03
N GLN A 161 -4.07 52.89 -3.71
CA GLN A 161 -2.87 53.48 -4.41
C GLN A 161 -2.04 54.44 -3.52
N TYR A 162 -0.73 54.26 -3.24
CA TYR A 162 0.44 54.40 -4.14
C TYR A 162 1.79 53.88 -3.54
N MET A 163 2.64 53.31 -4.42
CA MET A 163 4.14 53.38 -4.52
C MET A 163 5.02 52.76 -3.40
N SER A 164 6.21 52.19 -3.61
CA SER A 164 7.16 52.16 -4.76
C SER A 164 8.25 51.07 -4.55
N ALA A 165 8.98 50.80 -5.64
CA ALA A 165 10.39 50.35 -5.75
C ALA A 165 10.71 48.85 -5.93
N ALA A 166 11.03 48.51 -7.18
CA ALA A 166 11.97 47.46 -7.58
C ALA A 166 13.43 47.96 -7.40
N PRO A 167 14.42 47.04 -7.30
CA PRO A 167 15.30 46.74 -8.44
C PRO A 167 15.71 45.24 -8.44
N GLU A 168 16.46 44.62 -9.35
CA GLU A 168 16.88 44.77 -10.74
C GLU A 168 17.42 43.38 -11.15
N HIS A 169 17.43 43.08 -12.45
CA HIS A 169 18.03 41.90 -13.07
C HIS A 169 19.55 41.79 -12.81
N ASP A 170 20.05 40.57 -12.57
CA ASP A 170 21.46 40.22 -12.79
C ASP A 170 21.58 39.27 -13.99
N PRO A 171 22.25 39.67 -15.10
CA PRO A 171 22.42 38.83 -16.28
C PRO A 171 23.80 38.16 -16.23
N ASN A 172 23.93 37.06 -15.49
CA ASN A 172 25.06 36.15 -15.71
C ASN A 172 24.80 34.74 -15.15
N VAL A 173 24.24 33.86 -15.98
CA VAL A 173 24.35 32.41 -15.77
C VAL A 173 24.85 31.79 -17.09
N PRO A 174 26.02 31.13 -17.10
CA PRO A 174 26.52 30.47 -18.28
C PRO A 174 25.69 29.23 -18.60
N VAL A 175 25.46 29.04 -19.91
CA VAL A 175 24.85 27.83 -20.49
C VAL A 175 25.82 26.66 -20.29
N GLY A 176 25.47 25.74 -19.39
CA GLY A 176 26.07 24.42 -19.25
C GLY A 176 25.21 23.35 -19.94
N GLU A 177 25.88 22.40 -20.57
CA GLU A 177 25.41 21.17 -21.24
C GLU A 177 24.41 20.33 -20.42
N PRO A 178 23.74 19.31 -21.01
CA PRO A 178 22.65 18.60 -20.32
C PRO A 178 23.21 17.76 -19.16
N GLU A 179 23.23 18.35 -17.99
CA GLU A 179 23.30 17.65 -16.71
C GLU A 179 22.08 16.72 -16.68
N THR A 180 22.33 15.43 -16.83
CA THR A 180 21.37 14.37 -16.52
C THR A 180 20.88 14.66 -15.10
N SER A 181 19.61 15.00 -14.98
CA SER A 181 19.00 15.33 -13.69
C SER A 181 19.00 14.07 -12.82
N GLU A 182 20.02 13.90 -11.98
CA GLU A 182 20.05 12.88 -10.92
C GLU A 182 19.06 13.29 -9.82
N THR A 183 17.80 12.94 -10.02
CA THR A 183 16.74 12.92 -9.00
C THR A 183 15.81 11.77 -9.34
N GLY A 184 15.35 10.93 -8.43
CA GLY A 184 15.43 10.91 -6.98
C GLY A 184 14.77 9.60 -6.54
N LEU A 185 15.08 9.12 -5.35
CA LEU A 185 14.87 7.74 -4.85
C LEU A 185 16.11 6.86 -4.99
N SER A 186 16.48 6.25 -3.86
CA SER A 186 17.49 5.23 -3.73
C SER A 186 16.84 3.98 -3.16
N MET A 187 17.21 2.82 -3.70
CA MET A 187 16.66 1.54 -3.29
C MET A 187 17.74 0.69 -2.62
N THR A 188 17.43 0.17 -1.43
CA THR A 188 18.27 -0.72 -0.66
C THR A 188 17.52 -2.00 -0.33
N LEU A 189 18.20 -3.14 -0.47
CA LEU A 189 17.71 -4.45 -0.05
C LEU A 189 18.33 -4.81 1.30
N LEU A 190 17.51 -5.07 2.32
CA LEU A 190 17.93 -5.46 3.66
C LEU A 190 17.69 -6.95 3.88
N LEU A 191 18.75 -7.70 4.19
CA LEU A 191 18.64 -9.13 4.49
C LEU A 191 18.20 -9.34 5.93
N GLN A 192 17.11 -10.08 6.13
CA GLN A 192 16.56 -10.42 7.44
C GLN A 192 17.08 -11.78 7.95
N ASP A 193 18.38 -12.04 7.79
CA ASP A 193 19.07 -13.25 8.29
C ASP A 193 19.83 -12.99 9.62
N GLY A 194 19.60 -11.84 10.24
CA GLY A 194 20.30 -11.38 11.44
C GLY A 194 21.69 -10.78 11.18
N SER A 195 22.19 -10.80 9.93
CA SER A 195 23.50 -10.24 9.57
C SER A 195 23.49 -8.72 9.37
N SER A 196 22.31 -8.10 9.27
CA SER A 196 22.12 -6.68 8.90
C SER A 196 22.80 -6.30 7.57
N ARG A 197 23.03 -7.28 6.67
CA ARG A 197 23.61 -7.02 5.36
C ARG A 197 22.61 -6.24 4.51
N THR A 198 23.09 -5.15 3.92
CA THR A 198 22.34 -4.33 2.97
C THR A 198 23.00 -4.37 1.60
N TYR A 199 22.20 -4.25 0.54
CA TYR A 199 22.66 -4.11 -0.84
C TYR A 199 22.00 -2.90 -1.48
N LEU A 200 22.80 -1.96 -1.97
CA LEU A 200 22.31 -0.81 -2.74
C LEU A 200 22.01 -1.25 -4.17
N VAL A 201 20.76 -1.09 -4.59
CA VAL A 201 20.31 -1.43 -5.95
C VAL A 201 20.82 -0.36 -6.91
N ARG A 202 21.48 -0.80 -7.98
CA ARG A 202 22.01 0.09 -9.02
C ARG A 202 20.98 0.28 -10.12
N ILE A 203 21.04 1.39 -10.85
CA ILE A 203 20.23 1.56 -12.06
C ILE A 203 20.56 0.45 -13.06
N GLY A 204 19.53 -0.11 -13.69
CA GLY A 204 19.60 -1.26 -14.59
C GLY A 204 19.34 -2.59 -13.89
N SER A 205 19.96 -3.64 -14.43
CA SER A 205 19.79 -5.03 -13.96
C SER A 205 20.59 -5.31 -12.69
N ASN A 206 19.93 -5.97 -11.72
CA ASN A 206 20.53 -6.46 -10.50
C ASN A 206 20.09 -7.91 -10.24
N ILE A 207 21.02 -8.85 -10.30
CA ILE A 207 20.72 -10.27 -10.16
C ILE A 207 20.82 -10.72 -8.69
N ILE A 208 19.75 -11.35 -8.20
CA ILE A 208 19.69 -12.04 -6.92
C ILE A 208 19.92 -13.53 -7.15
N GLY A 209 20.84 -14.14 -6.41
CA GLY A 209 21.08 -15.57 -6.56
C GLY A 209 22.19 -16.14 -5.69
N ARG A 210 22.42 -17.44 -5.83
CA ARG A 210 23.46 -18.19 -5.12
C ARG A 210 24.82 -18.17 -5.81
N SER A 211 24.88 -17.86 -7.11
CA SER A 211 26.14 -17.88 -7.86
C SER A 211 27.09 -16.79 -7.35
N ASN A 212 28.38 -16.92 -7.68
CA ASN A 212 29.35 -15.86 -7.42
C ASN A 212 29.21 -14.68 -8.39
N ASP A 213 28.45 -14.88 -9.48
CA ASP A 213 28.22 -13.88 -10.53
C ASP A 213 26.93 -13.07 -10.27
N ALA A 214 26.19 -13.37 -9.21
CA ALA A 214 25.01 -12.61 -8.79
C ALA A 214 25.43 -11.34 -8.05
N ASP A 215 24.73 -10.23 -8.31
CA ASP A 215 24.97 -8.95 -7.66
C ASP A 215 24.67 -9.01 -6.16
N LEU A 216 23.50 -9.56 -5.82
CA LEU A 216 23.15 -9.91 -4.45
C LEU A 216 23.30 -11.41 -4.25
N ARG A 217 24.48 -11.78 -3.73
CA ARG A 217 24.81 -13.17 -3.43
C ARG A 217 24.21 -13.64 -2.11
N LEU A 218 23.37 -14.67 -2.20
CA LEU A 218 22.74 -15.37 -1.08
C LEU A 218 23.31 -16.79 -0.96
N PRO A 219 24.08 -17.11 0.09
CA PRO A 219 24.64 -18.44 0.30
C PRO A 219 23.60 -19.44 0.83
N ASP A 220 22.44 -19.51 0.18
CA ASP A 220 21.30 -20.34 0.57
C ASP A 220 21.08 -21.45 -0.48
N THR A 221 21.01 -22.69 -0.03
CA THR A 221 20.81 -23.86 -0.90
C THR A 221 19.44 -23.88 -1.57
N GLY A 222 18.45 -23.20 -1.00
CA GLY A 222 17.11 -23.03 -1.57
C GLY A 222 17.05 -21.98 -2.68
N VAL A 223 18.15 -21.26 -2.95
CA VAL A 223 18.22 -20.20 -3.95
C VAL A 223 18.93 -20.70 -5.21
N SER A 224 18.27 -20.54 -6.37
CA SER A 224 18.86 -20.74 -7.70
C SER A 224 20.13 -19.91 -7.92
N ARG A 225 20.98 -20.34 -8.86
CA ARG A 225 22.24 -19.64 -9.19
C ARG A 225 21.98 -18.21 -9.63
N GLN A 226 21.04 -18.02 -10.55
CA GLN A 226 20.37 -16.76 -10.87
C GLN A 226 18.90 -17.04 -10.55
N HIS A 227 18.33 -16.33 -9.59
CA HIS A 227 17.02 -16.65 -9.03
C HIS A 227 15.98 -15.64 -9.49
N ALA A 228 16.28 -14.37 -9.28
CA ALA A 228 15.44 -13.26 -9.70
C ALA A 228 16.30 -12.09 -10.13
N GLU A 229 15.73 -11.22 -10.96
CA GLU A 229 16.33 -9.97 -11.42
C GLU A 229 15.49 -8.81 -10.91
N ILE A 230 16.16 -7.75 -10.45
CA ILE A 230 15.53 -6.45 -10.22
C ILE A 230 16.03 -5.48 -11.28
N GLU A 231 15.12 -5.00 -12.12
CA GLU A 231 15.36 -3.89 -13.02
C GLU A 231 14.94 -2.58 -12.34
N TRP A 232 15.90 -1.69 -12.10
CA TRP A 232 15.68 -0.40 -11.44
C TRP A 232 15.96 0.74 -12.40
N ASN A 233 14.99 1.61 -12.67
CA ASN A 233 15.18 2.76 -13.56
C ASN A 233 15.45 4.09 -12.83
N GLY A 234 15.57 4.05 -11.49
CA GLY A 234 15.67 5.25 -10.66
C GLY A 234 14.34 5.76 -10.10
N GLN A 235 13.21 5.18 -10.52
CA GLN A 235 11.86 5.50 -10.05
C GLN A 235 11.06 4.23 -9.72
N ASP A 236 11.05 3.27 -10.64
CA ASP A 236 10.32 2.01 -10.58
C ASP A 236 11.29 0.82 -10.53
N ALA A 237 10.98 -0.15 -9.67
CA ALA A 237 11.73 -1.39 -9.49
C ALA A 237 10.86 -2.58 -9.88
N VAL A 238 11.23 -3.33 -10.93
CA VAL A 238 10.52 -4.55 -11.32
C VAL A 238 11.34 -5.77 -10.94
N LEU A 239 10.78 -6.65 -10.13
CA LEU A 239 11.31 -7.97 -9.81
C LEU A 239 10.77 -9.00 -10.80
N THR A 240 11.66 -9.79 -11.39
CA THR A 240 11.33 -10.88 -12.32
C THR A 240 11.94 -12.18 -11.81
N ASP A 241 11.14 -13.24 -11.65
CA ASP A 241 11.65 -14.59 -11.37
C ASP A 241 12.30 -15.17 -12.63
N LEU A 242 13.54 -15.64 -12.52
CA LEU A 242 14.31 -16.18 -13.64
C LEU A 242 14.15 -17.70 -13.77
N HIS A 243 12.89 -18.17 -13.72
CA HIS A 243 12.54 -19.59 -13.69
C HIS A 243 13.28 -20.34 -12.57
N SER A 244 13.20 -19.79 -11.37
CA SER A 244 13.86 -20.36 -10.20
C SER A 244 13.26 -21.73 -9.82
N THR A 245 14.01 -22.55 -9.10
CA THR A 245 13.56 -23.92 -8.76
C THR A 245 12.45 -23.92 -7.71
N ASN A 246 12.47 -22.97 -6.77
CA ASN A 246 11.54 -22.91 -5.65
C ASN A 246 10.52 -21.76 -5.76
N GLY A 247 10.60 -20.98 -6.84
CA GLY A 247 9.79 -19.78 -7.02
C GLY A 247 10.26 -18.60 -6.18
N THR A 248 9.81 -17.42 -6.58
CA THR A 248 9.95 -16.17 -5.83
C THR A 248 8.59 -15.78 -5.26
N THR A 249 8.55 -15.30 -4.03
CA THR A 249 7.34 -14.70 -3.46
C THR A 249 7.62 -13.27 -2.99
N VAL A 250 6.61 -12.42 -3.06
CA VAL A 250 6.62 -11.08 -2.46
C VAL A 250 5.45 -10.99 -1.50
N ASN A 251 5.73 -10.64 -0.24
CA ASN A 251 4.73 -10.60 0.85
C ASN A 251 3.94 -11.92 0.98
N GLY A 252 4.59 -13.06 0.69
CA GLY A 252 3.98 -14.40 0.74
C GLY A 252 3.22 -14.81 -0.52
N THR A 253 3.00 -13.92 -1.49
CA THR A 253 2.36 -14.22 -2.77
C THR A 253 3.40 -14.69 -3.79
N PRO A 254 3.22 -15.83 -4.49
CA PRO A 254 4.12 -16.25 -5.56
C PRO A 254 4.01 -15.33 -6.78
N VAL A 255 5.15 -14.93 -7.35
CA VAL A 255 5.21 -13.96 -8.45
C VAL A 255 6.16 -14.42 -9.55
N GLU A 256 5.80 -14.11 -10.79
CA GLU A 256 6.71 -14.17 -11.94
C GLU A 256 7.30 -12.79 -12.25
N ASN A 257 6.48 -11.74 -12.18
CA ASN A 257 6.87 -10.33 -12.31
C ASN A 257 6.16 -9.49 -11.24
N TRP A 258 6.85 -8.56 -10.60
CA TRP A 258 6.31 -7.72 -9.53
C TRP A 258 6.94 -6.33 -9.50
N LEU A 259 6.13 -5.27 -9.53
CA LEU A 259 6.60 -3.91 -9.29
C LEU A 259 6.77 -3.69 -7.78
N LEU A 260 8.02 -3.63 -7.32
CA LEU A 260 8.40 -3.51 -5.91
C LEU A 260 8.09 -2.13 -5.35
N ALA A 261 7.62 -2.11 -4.12
CA ALA A 261 7.41 -0.91 -3.32
C ALA A 261 8.29 -0.90 -2.05
N ASP A 262 8.43 0.27 -1.42
CA ASP A 262 9.03 0.37 -0.09
C ASP A 262 8.28 -0.51 0.92
N GLY A 263 9.04 -1.30 1.67
CA GLY A 263 8.52 -2.24 2.68
C GLY A 263 8.16 -3.61 2.15
N ASP A 264 8.19 -3.86 0.83
CA ASP A 264 7.94 -5.20 0.29
C ASP A 264 8.98 -6.21 0.80
N VAL A 265 8.54 -7.43 1.10
CA VAL A 265 9.41 -8.52 1.54
C VAL A 265 9.50 -9.58 0.45
N ILE A 266 10.65 -9.64 -0.22
CA ILE A 266 10.98 -10.67 -1.20
C ILE A 266 11.46 -11.90 -0.44
N THR A 267 10.85 -13.06 -0.71
CA THR A 267 11.30 -14.35 -0.17
C THR A 267 11.73 -15.26 -1.30
N VAL A 268 12.99 -15.71 -1.22
CA VAL A 268 13.62 -16.66 -2.14
C VAL A 268 14.34 -17.74 -1.33
N GLY A 269 14.04 -19.01 -1.57
CA GLY A 269 14.54 -20.09 -0.71
C GLY A 269 14.11 -19.87 0.75
N HIS A 270 15.08 -19.75 1.66
CA HIS A 270 14.88 -19.42 3.08
C HIS A 270 15.24 -17.96 3.41
N SER A 271 15.62 -17.18 2.41
CA SER A 271 16.10 -15.82 2.56
C SER A 271 14.94 -14.83 2.44
N HIS A 272 14.85 -13.91 3.39
CA HIS A 272 13.87 -12.82 3.41
C HIS A 272 14.60 -11.49 3.23
N ILE A 273 14.13 -10.69 2.28
CA ILE A 273 14.79 -9.47 1.84
C ILE A 273 13.74 -8.36 1.85
N GLU A 274 13.93 -7.39 2.75
CA GLU A 274 13.06 -6.22 2.82
C GLU A 274 13.55 -5.15 1.87
N VAL A 275 12.63 -4.61 1.07
CA VAL A 275 12.87 -3.51 0.15
C VAL A 275 12.73 -2.20 0.89
N ARG A 276 13.72 -1.32 0.75
CA ARG A 276 13.65 0.07 1.22
C ARG A 276 13.87 1.03 0.06
N ILE A 277 12.88 1.86 -0.23
CA ILE A 277 12.97 2.92 -1.25
C ILE A 277 12.81 4.25 -0.53
N VAL A 278 13.89 5.03 -0.51
CA VAL A 278 13.95 6.32 0.19
C VAL A 278 14.35 7.42 -0.77
N ASP A 279 13.74 8.59 -0.63
CA ASP A 279 14.15 9.78 -1.36
C ASP A 279 15.56 10.19 -0.91
N SER A 280 16.53 10.11 -1.82
CA SER A 280 17.93 10.43 -1.57
C SER A 280 18.16 11.92 -1.24
N GLN A 281 17.13 12.76 -1.34
CA GLN A 281 17.17 14.20 -1.04
C GLN A 281 16.52 14.58 0.31
N ARG A 282 16.08 13.62 1.15
CA ARG A 282 15.35 13.92 2.40
C ARG A 282 15.87 13.25 3.66
#